data_AF-A0A1X7GCB1-F1
#
_entry.id   AF-A0A1X7GCB1-F1
#
_cell.length_a   1.000
_cell.length_b   1.000
_cell.length_c   1.000
_cell.angle_alpha   90.00
_cell.angle_beta   90.00
_cell.angle_gamma   90.00
#
_symmetry.space_group_name_H-M   'P 1'
#
loop_
_entity.id
_entity.type
_entity.pdbx_description
1 polymer ?
#
loop_
_entity_poly.entity_id
_entity_poly.type
_entity_poly.pdbx_seq_one_letter_code
_entity_poly.pdbx_strand_id
1 'polypeptide(L)'
;MSQIEEQRLITKIASLYYEDGLKQSEISAQLDLSQSFISRALRRALQEGVVKISVMRLQGLHLELENQLQRRYDVRQVIVVEATEPGNDESIKQAIGSAAAHYLETSLSPQDHIGISSWSSTIRAMVGHLHAQPGKQGAQEVVQLLGGVGNKGAFEATLLTQRLATLLNCPAFLLPSQSIEQSVESKQRIVQMEEVKEVLQRFDSITLAIVGIGDLEPSQLLRNSGNYYTEDMLRLLAERGAVGDICLRYFDAQGKPVLEEDEEFVVSVALPKLRSIHRVLGLAGGLNKVQAIRGALKGGYLDILITDLDTAQALNQ
;
A
#
# COMPACT_ATOMS: atom_id res chain seq x y z
N MET A 1 7.93 -54.70 12.78
CA MET A 1 8.15 -53.54 13.66
C MET A 1 6.78 -53.10 14.14
N SER A 2 6.58 -53.04 15.45
CA SER A 2 5.25 -52.76 16.01
C SER A 2 4.89 -51.30 15.72
N GLN A 3 3.62 -51.02 15.44
CA GLN A 3 3.11 -49.66 15.21
C GLN A 3 3.49 -48.67 16.35
N ILE A 4 3.68 -49.22 17.56
CA ILE A 4 4.13 -48.51 18.76
C ILE A 4 5.59 -48.04 18.64
N GLU A 5 6.48 -48.84 18.06
CA GLU A 5 7.90 -48.46 17.87
C GLU A 5 8.04 -47.31 16.88
N GLU A 6 7.25 -47.34 15.82
CA GLU A 6 7.23 -46.27 14.81
C GLU A 6 6.70 -44.96 15.42
N GLN A 7 5.59 -45.00 16.17
CA GLN A 7 5.07 -43.83 16.88
C GLN A 7 6.06 -43.30 17.93
N ARG A 8 6.78 -44.19 18.63
CA ARG A 8 7.82 -43.80 19.60
C ARG A 8 8.94 -43.02 18.90
N LEU A 9 9.41 -43.48 17.74
CA LEU A 9 10.46 -42.80 17.00
C LEU A 9 10.00 -41.44 16.48
N ILE A 10 8.80 -41.35 15.91
CA ILE A 10 8.20 -40.10 15.44
C ILE A 10 8.06 -39.09 16.59
N THR A 11 7.57 -39.54 17.74
CA THR A 11 7.41 -38.71 18.93
C THR A 11 8.76 -38.22 19.46
N LYS A 12 9.78 -39.08 19.48
CA LYS A 12 11.14 -38.69 19.89
C LYS A 12 11.74 -37.64 18.97
N ILE A 13 11.60 -37.81 17.65
CA ILE A 13 12.06 -36.83 16.66
C ILE A 13 11.34 -35.49 16.84
N ALA A 14 10.02 -35.51 17.06
CA ALA A 14 9.23 -34.32 17.30
C ALA A 14 9.65 -33.57 18.58
N SER A 15 9.86 -34.27 19.69
CA SER A 15 10.33 -33.70 20.96
C SER A 15 11.72 -33.04 20.80
N LEU A 16 12.68 -33.74 20.18
CA LEU A 16 14.01 -33.18 19.90
C LEU A 16 13.97 -31.89 19.06
N TYR A 17 13.01 -31.78 18.13
CA TYR A 17 12.89 -30.61 17.26
C TYR A 17 12.11 -29.45 17.90
N TYR A 18 10.92 -29.72 18.43
CA TYR A 18 10.00 -28.69 18.90
C TYR A 18 10.19 -28.31 20.38
N GLU A 19 10.66 -29.24 21.22
CA GLU A 19 10.89 -28.98 22.65
C GLU A 19 12.36 -28.61 22.90
N ASP A 20 13.30 -29.39 22.34
CA ASP A 20 14.74 -29.18 22.57
C ASP A 20 15.38 -28.18 21.59
N GLY A 21 14.64 -27.75 20.55
CA GLY A 21 15.09 -26.74 19.59
C GLY A 21 16.23 -27.16 18.65
N LEU A 22 16.49 -28.47 18.52
CA LEU A 22 17.56 -28.98 17.67
C LEU A 22 17.23 -28.84 16.18
N LYS A 23 18.23 -28.53 15.36
CA LYS A 23 18.12 -28.55 13.90
C LYS A 23 18.01 -29.99 13.41
N GLN A 24 17.35 -30.20 12.27
CA GLN A 24 17.19 -31.54 11.68
C GLN A 24 18.53 -32.25 11.42
N SER A 25 19.60 -31.51 11.14
CA SER A 25 20.96 -32.05 10.98
C SER A 25 21.56 -32.59 12.29
N GLU A 26 21.28 -31.94 13.42
CA GLU A 26 21.74 -32.36 14.75
C GLU A 26 21.01 -33.64 15.19
N ILE A 27 19.69 -33.68 14.96
CA ILE A 27 18.86 -34.86 15.20
C ILE A 27 19.29 -36.03 14.32
N SER A 28 19.60 -35.76 13.05
CA SER A 28 20.10 -36.76 12.09
C SER A 28 21.39 -37.42 12.58
N ALA A 29 22.36 -36.63 13.04
CA ALA A 29 23.61 -37.14 13.59
C ALA A 29 23.41 -37.90 14.92
N GLN A 30 22.53 -37.41 15.80
CA GLN A 30 22.29 -38.01 17.12
C GLN A 30 21.59 -39.36 17.04
N LEU A 31 20.67 -39.54 16.08
CA LEU A 31 19.87 -40.76 15.93
C LEU A 31 20.41 -41.73 14.88
N ASP A 32 21.50 -41.38 14.18
CA ASP A 32 22.05 -42.10 13.03
C ASP A 32 20.99 -42.37 11.94
N LEU A 33 20.23 -41.33 11.60
CA LEU A 33 19.17 -41.37 10.60
C LEU A 33 19.39 -40.29 9.55
N SER A 34 18.97 -40.53 8.31
CA SER A 34 19.06 -39.49 7.27
C SER A 34 18.18 -38.27 7.59
N GLN A 35 18.65 -37.07 7.26
CA GLN A 35 17.85 -35.84 7.39
C GLN A 35 16.52 -35.90 6.62
N SER A 36 16.49 -36.63 5.49
CA SER A 36 15.25 -36.88 4.74
C SER A 36 14.21 -37.67 5.55
N PHE A 37 14.66 -38.61 6.39
CA PHE A 37 13.81 -39.36 7.29
C PHE A 37 13.29 -38.47 8.42
N ILE A 38 14.14 -37.63 9.02
CA ILE A 38 13.74 -36.65 10.05
C ILE A 38 12.65 -35.71 9.53
N SER A 39 12.83 -35.13 8.33
CA SER A 39 11.83 -34.26 7.68
C SER A 39 10.49 -34.98 7.45
N ARG A 40 10.51 -36.25 7.02
CA ARG A 40 9.30 -37.05 6.84
C ARG A 40 8.63 -37.37 8.16
N ALA A 41 9.39 -37.72 9.20
CA ALA A 41 8.88 -38.00 10.53
C ALA A 41 8.21 -36.78 11.16
N LEU A 42 8.80 -35.58 11.05
CA LEU A 42 8.19 -34.33 11.54
C LEU A 42 6.88 -34.00 10.81
N ARG A 43 6.84 -34.16 9.48
CA ARG A 43 5.60 -34.01 8.71
C ARG A 43 4.53 -35.00 9.14
N ARG A 44 4.91 -36.26 9.34
CA ARG A 44 4.00 -37.31 9.82
C ARG A 44 3.51 -37.03 11.23
N ALA A 45 4.36 -36.51 12.12
CA ALA A 45 3.98 -36.10 13.46
C ALA A 45 2.88 -35.02 13.45
N LEU A 46 2.95 -34.07 12.51
CA LEU A 46 1.90 -33.07 12.30
C LEU A 46 0.62 -33.68 11.72
N GLN A 47 0.74 -34.53 10.69
CA GLN A 47 -0.40 -35.16 10.01
C GLN A 47 -1.18 -36.12 10.93
N GLU A 48 -0.48 -36.87 11.77
CA GLU A 48 -1.07 -37.82 12.73
C GLU A 48 -1.49 -37.14 14.04
N GLY A 49 -1.26 -35.83 14.19
CA GLY A 49 -1.65 -35.05 15.37
C GLY A 49 -0.81 -35.32 16.62
N VAL A 50 0.35 -35.98 16.48
CA VAL A 50 1.39 -36.12 17.52
C VAL A 50 1.93 -34.74 17.90
N VAL A 51 2.07 -33.85 16.92
CA VAL A 51 2.40 -32.44 17.12
C VAL A 51 1.21 -31.58 16.70
N LYS A 52 0.83 -30.64 17.57
CA LYS A 52 -0.13 -29.59 17.26
C LYS A 52 0.55 -28.24 17.43
N ILE A 53 0.69 -27.50 16.33
CA ILE A 53 1.20 -26.13 16.36
C ILE A 53 0.00 -25.20 16.52
N SER A 54 -0.01 -24.44 17.61
CA SER A 54 -1.00 -23.39 17.84
C SER A 54 -0.29 -22.04 17.80
N VAL A 55 -0.74 -21.15 16.93
CA VAL A 55 -0.31 -19.75 16.92
C VAL A 55 -1.36 -18.95 17.67
N MET A 56 -0.98 -18.35 18.79
CA MET A 56 -1.89 -17.49 19.54
C MET A 56 -2.18 -16.22 18.73
N ARG A 57 -3.45 -15.99 18.42
CA ARG A 57 -3.90 -14.77 17.75
C ARG A 57 -4.07 -13.68 18.80
N LEU A 58 -3.34 -12.59 18.67
CA LEU A 58 -3.55 -11.41 19.51
C LEU A 58 -4.89 -10.76 19.13
N GLN A 59 -5.62 -10.27 20.13
CA GLN A 59 -6.83 -9.49 19.91
C GLN A 59 -6.49 -8.19 19.17
N GLY A 60 -7.39 -7.75 18.28
CA GLY A 60 -7.20 -6.57 17.43
C GLY A 60 -6.38 -6.81 16.15
N LEU A 61 -5.87 -8.02 15.92
CA LEU A 61 -5.25 -8.40 14.65
C LEU A 61 -6.22 -9.22 13.80
N HIS A 62 -6.45 -8.77 12.56
CA HIS A 62 -7.44 -9.35 11.65
C HIS A 62 -6.80 -10.20 10.55
N LEU A 63 -5.79 -11.01 10.91
CA LEU A 63 -4.97 -11.80 9.97
C LEU A 63 -5.80 -12.68 9.02
N GLU A 64 -6.93 -13.22 9.47
CA GLU A 64 -7.79 -14.04 8.61
C GLU A 64 -8.47 -13.21 7.53
N LEU A 65 -8.97 -12.02 7.88
CA LEU A 65 -9.58 -11.08 6.95
C LEU A 65 -8.54 -10.54 5.96
N GLU A 66 -7.35 -10.17 6.46
CA GLU A 66 -6.21 -9.77 5.62
C GLU A 66 -5.88 -10.84 4.57
N ASN A 67 -5.72 -12.09 5.01
CA ASN A 67 -5.44 -13.22 4.11
C ASN A 67 -6.57 -13.49 3.11
N GLN A 68 -7.83 -13.30 3.49
CA GLN A 68 -8.98 -13.44 2.59
C GLN A 68 -8.95 -12.36 1.50
N LEU A 69 -8.73 -11.11 1.88
CA LEU A 69 -8.64 -9.99 0.94
C LEU A 69 -7.43 -10.13 0.01
N GLN A 70 -6.28 -10.53 0.52
CA GLN A 70 -5.08 -10.82 -0.27
C GLN A 70 -5.37 -11.84 -1.39
N ARG A 71 -6.02 -12.96 -1.05
CA ARG A 71 -6.39 -13.99 -2.04
C ARG A 71 -7.47 -13.53 -3.00
N ARG A 72 -8.46 -12.76 -2.52
CA ARG A 72 -9.59 -12.30 -3.33
C ARG A 72 -9.16 -11.31 -4.42
N TYR A 73 -8.22 -10.44 -4.09
CA TYR A 73 -7.79 -9.35 -4.96
C TYR A 73 -6.38 -9.53 -5.56
N ASP A 74 -5.72 -10.66 -5.28
CA ASP A 74 -4.34 -10.95 -5.69
C ASP A 74 -3.35 -9.84 -5.30
N VAL A 75 -3.52 -9.31 -4.08
CA VAL A 75 -2.70 -8.25 -3.51
C VAL A 75 -1.68 -8.85 -2.54
N ARG A 76 -0.44 -8.35 -2.56
CA ARG A 76 0.69 -8.93 -1.81
C ARG A 76 0.46 -8.90 -0.31
N GLN A 77 -0.12 -7.80 0.19
CA GLN A 77 -0.36 -7.62 1.61
C GLN A 77 -1.59 -6.74 1.87
N VAL A 78 -2.39 -7.10 2.86
CA VAL A 78 -3.40 -6.22 3.43
C VAL A 78 -3.11 -6.07 4.93
N ILE A 79 -3.20 -4.85 5.44
CA ILE A 79 -3.09 -4.56 6.87
C ILE A 79 -4.40 -3.91 7.30
N VAL A 80 -5.09 -4.55 8.24
CA VAL A 80 -6.37 -4.08 8.76
C VAL A 80 -6.17 -3.50 10.16
N VAL A 81 -6.54 -2.23 10.32
CA VAL A 81 -6.45 -1.50 11.59
C VAL A 81 -7.81 -1.28 12.21
N GLU A 82 -7.84 -1.10 13.52
CA GLU A 82 -9.03 -0.64 14.24
C GLU A 82 -8.88 0.86 14.57
N ALA A 83 -9.87 1.65 14.16
CA ALA A 83 -9.97 3.05 14.56
C ALA A 83 -10.43 3.14 16.02
N THR A 84 -9.95 4.15 16.76
CA THR A 84 -10.39 4.38 18.15
C THR A 84 -11.87 4.78 18.22
N GLU A 85 -12.35 5.47 17.18
CA GLU A 85 -13.76 5.82 16.96
C GLU A 85 -14.18 5.27 15.59
N PRO A 86 -14.74 4.04 15.53
CA PRO A 86 -15.23 3.46 14.27
C PRO A 86 -16.24 4.37 13.57
N GLY A 87 -16.13 4.48 12.25
CA GLY A 87 -16.95 5.37 11.42
C GLY A 87 -16.55 6.87 11.44
N ASN A 88 -15.65 7.30 12.34
CA ASN A 88 -15.08 8.64 12.31
C ASN A 88 -13.92 8.70 11.30
N ASP A 89 -14.08 9.48 10.23
CA ASP A 89 -13.11 9.61 9.14
C ASP A 89 -11.70 10.04 9.60
N GLU A 90 -11.58 10.95 10.59
CA GLU A 90 -10.27 11.35 11.09
C GLU A 90 -9.64 10.25 11.95
N SER A 91 -10.41 9.56 12.79
CA SER A 91 -9.91 8.42 13.57
C SER A 91 -9.40 7.29 12.67
N ILE A 92 -10.14 6.98 11.59
CA ILE A 92 -9.74 6.01 10.56
C ILE A 92 -8.42 6.44 9.91
N LYS A 93 -8.29 7.70 9.50
CA LYS A 93 -7.05 8.23 8.90
C LYS A 93 -5.86 8.14 9.84
N GLN A 94 -6.04 8.43 11.13
CA GLN A 94 -4.98 8.33 12.13
C GLN A 94 -4.53 6.89 12.36
N ALA A 95 -5.48 5.94 12.46
CA ALA A 95 -5.16 4.52 12.61
C ALA A 95 -4.40 3.97 11.39
N ILE A 96 -4.88 4.26 10.18
CA ILE A 96 -4.20 3.87 8.93
C ILE A 96 -2.83 4.53 8.84
N GLY A 97 -2.74 5.83 9.17
CA GLY A 97 -1.50 6.58 9.15
C GLY A 97 -0.44 5.99 10.07
N SER A 98 -0.82 5.65 11.31
CA SER A 98 0.08 5.03 12.28
C SER A 98 0.63 3.68 11.80
N ALA A 99 -0.23 2.79 11.29
CA ALA A 99 0.21 1.51 10.74
C ALA A 99 1.06 1.68 9.48
N ALA A 100 0.74 2.65 8.62
CA ALA A 100 1.51 2.96 7.43
C ALA A 100 2.91 3.51 7.76
N ALA A 101 3.03 4.32 8.82
CA ALA A 101 4.31 4.83 9.28
C ALA A 101 5.21 3.68 9.75
N HIS A 102 4.65 2.77 10.55
CA HIS A 102 5.35 1.57 10.99
C HIS A 102 5.74 0.65 9.81
N TYR A 103 4.83 0.44 8.86
CA TYR A 103 5.12 -0.33 7.64
C TYR A 103 6.27 0.30 6.85
N LEU A 104 6.26 1.62 6.68
CA LEU A 104 7.33 2.31 5.95
C LEU A 104 8.66 2.17 6.69
N GLU A 105 8.73 2.49 7.99
CA GLU A 105 9.96 2.38 8.79
C GLU A 105 10.60 0.99 8.78
N THR A 106 9.78 -0.06 8.69
CA THR A 106 10.25 -1.46 8.71
C THR A 106 10.61 -2.01 7.34
N SER A 107 9.98 -1.51 6.27
CA SER A 107 10.16 -2.02 4.90
C SER A 107 11.01 -1.13 4.01
N LEU A 108 11.43 0.04 4.50
CA LEU A 108 12.18 1.02 3.73
C LEU A 108 13.63 0.56 3.46
N SER A 109 14.08 0.76 2.22
CA SER A 109 15.46 0.54 1.79
C SER A 109 16.12 1.86 1.40
N PRO A 110 17.42 2.08 1.72
CA PRO A 110 18.17 3.23 1.21
C PRO A 110 18.24 3.32 -0.33
N GLN A 111 17.91 2.24 -1.04
CA GLN A 111 17.81 2.22 -2.51
C GLN A 111 16.41 2.62 -3.03
N ASP A 112 15.43 2.85 -2.14
CA ASP A 112 14.08 3.18 -2.58
C ASP A 112 14.02 4.58 -3.20
N HIS A 113 13.34 4.67 -4.34
CA HIS A 113 12.90 5.91 -4.95
C HIS A 113 11.40 6.02 -4.70
N ILE A 114 10.97 6.99 -3.89
CA ILE A 114 9.61 7.00 -3.36
C ILE A 114 8.75 7.99 -4.15
N GLY A 115 7.65 7.50 -4.73
CA GLY A 115 6.57 8.35 -5.23
C GLY A 115 5.53 8.62 -4.15
N ILE A 116 5.06 9.86 -4.02
CA ILE A 116 4.00 10.22 -3.06
C ILE A 116 2.83 10.98 -3.71
N SER A 117 1.60 10.55 -3.39
CA SER A 117 0.37 11.27 -3.70
C SER A 117 0.12 12.37 -2.66
N SER A 118 0.81 13.51 -2.80
CA SER A 118 0.93 14.52 -1.74
C SER A 118 -0.35 15.27 -1.33
N TRP A 119 -1.48 14.99 -1.97
CA TRP A 119 -2.79 15.57 -1.63
C TRP A 119 -3.62 14.71 -0.67
N SER A 120 -3.10 13.57 -0.22
CA SER A 120 -3.83 12.65 0.66
C SER A 120 -3.70 13.03 2.14
N SER A 121 -4.84 13.28 2.79
CA SER A 121 -4.90 13.50 4.25
C SER A 121 -4.49 12.26 5.05
N THR A 122 -4.74 11.05 4.54
CA THR A 122 -4.28 9.80 5.16
C THR A 122 -2.76 9.66 5.10
N ILE A 123 -2.13 10.04 3.98
CA ILE A 123 -0.66 10.07 3.87
C ILE A 123 -0.09 11.16 4.80
N ARG A 124 -0.77 12.30 4.94
CA ARG A 124 -0.39 13.33 5.92
C ARG A 124 -0.41 12.79 7.35
N ALA A 125 -1.43 12.01 7.72
CA ALA A 125 -1.47 11.32 9.02
C ALA A 125 -0.27 10.37 9.16
N MET A 126 0.03 9.55 8.14
CA MET A 126 1.23 8.70 8.12
C MET A 126 2.52 9.49 8.39
N VAL A 127 2.76 10.57 7.66
CA VAL A 127 3.95 11.41 7.85
C VAL A 127 3.98 12.06 9.24
N GLY A 128 2.82 12.28 9.85
CA GLY A 128 2.69 12.74 11.24
C GLY A 128 3.17 11.73 12.29
N HIS A 129 3.10 10.42 11.98
CA HIS A 129 3.49 9.31 12.86
C HIS A 129 4.91 8.79 12.60
N LEU A 130 5.59 9.27 11.55
CA LEU A 130 6.96 8.86 11.24
C LEU A 130 7.97 9.47 12.21
N HIS A 131 8.94 8.66 12.61
CA HIS A 131 10.05 9.07 13.45
C HIS A 131 11.28 9.35 12.58
N ALA A 132 11.88 10.54 12.76
CA ALA A 132 13.16 10.83 12.13
C ALA A 132 14.22 9.84 12.62
N GLN A 133 15.06 9.33 11.72
CA GLN A 133 16.26 8.57 12.06
C GLN A 133 17.50 9.39 11.67
N PRO A 134 18.00 10.26 12.57
CA PRO A 134 19.10 11.16 12.26
C PRO A 134 20.34 10.41 11.76
N GLY A 135 20.95 10.91 10.68
CA GLY A 135 22.21 10.39 10.15
C GLY A 135 22.11 9.11 9.32
N LYS A 136 20.91 8.54 9.12
CA LYS A 136 20.68 7.40 8.25
C LYS A 136 19.89 7.84 7.02
N GLN A 137 20.44 7.64 5.83
CA GLN A 137 19.68 7.80 4.60
C GLN A 137 18.60 6.72 4.52
N GLY A 138 17.35 7.13 4.53
CA GLY A 138 16.20 6.25 4.42
C GLY A 138 15.87 5.86 2.98
N ALA A 139 16.05 6.79 2.03
CA ALA A 139 15.71 6.60 0.62
C ALA A 139 16.67 7.39 -0.30
N GLN A 140 16.64 7.12 -1.61
CA GLN A 140 17.35 7.93 -2.60
C GLN A 140 16.68 9.28 -2.81
N GLU A 141 15.34 9.30 -2.90
CA GLU A 141 14.56 10.50 -3.16
C GLU A 141 13.08 10.31 -2.82
N VAL A 142 12.37 11.43 -2.67
CA VAL A 142 10.90 11.48 -2.64
C VAL A 142 10.42 12.36 -3.80
N VAL A 143 9.55 11.82 -4.66
CA VAL A 143 9.04 12.42 -5.88
C VAL A 143 7.53 12.62 -5.77
N GLN A 144 7.05 13.81 -6.08
CA GLN A 144 5.64 14.14 -6.09
C GLN A 144 4.94 13.54 -7.34
N LEU A 145 3.95 12.67 -7.14
CA LEU A 145 3.27 11.92 -8.22
C LEU A 145 2.16 12.68 -8.94
N LEU A 146 1.68 13.78 -8.37
CA LEU A 146 0.58 14.60 -8.87
C LEU A 146 1.03 16.05 -8.82
N GLY A 147 0.70 16.83 -9.84
CA GLY A 147 0.97 18.26 -9.86
C GLY A 147 0.35 18.97 -8.65
N GLY A 148 0.46 20.28 -8.63
CA GLY A 148 -0.05 21.07 -7.52
C GLY A 148 0.88 22.14 -7.03
N VAL A 149 1.89 22.53 -7.81
CA VAL A 149 2.68 23.74 -7.56
C VAL A 149 2.03 24.87 -8.33
N GLY A 150 1.57 25.94 -7.65
CA GLY A 150 1.09 27.17 -8.31
C GLY A 150 -0.33 27.66 -8.00
N ASN A 151 -1.17 26.89 -7.30
CA ASN A 151 -2.52 27.32 -6.87
C ASN A 151 -2.61 27.65 -5.36
N LYS A 152 -3.68 28.33 -4.93
CA LYS A 152 -4.01 28.45 -3.49
C LYS A 152 -4.09 27.03 -2.90
N GLY A 153 -3.46 26.76 -1.76
CA GLY A 153 -3.45 25.42 -1.14
C GLY A 153 -2.40 24.42 -1.66
N ALA A 154 -1.67 24.73 -2.74
CA ALA A 154 -0.48 24.01 -3.23
C ALA A 154 0.61 23.79 -2.17
N PHE A 155 0.63 24.67 -1.16
CA PHE A 155 1.59 24.68 -0.07
C PHE A 155 1.55 23.38 0.74
N GLU A 156 0.36 22.84 1.02
CA GLU A 156 0.21 21.65 1.86
C GLU A 156 0.79 20.39 1.20
N ALA A 157 0.56 20.22 -0.10
CA ALA A 157 1.10 19.11 -0.86
C ALA A 157 2.63 19.19 -0.98
N THR A 158 3.15 20.40 -1.27
CA THR A 158 4.59 20.67 -1.28
C THR A 158 5.23 20.35 0.09
N LEU A 159 4.61 20.84 1.17
CA LEU A 159 5.11 20.66 2.52
C LEU A 159 5.11 19.18 2.92
N LEU A 160 4.10 18.40 2.50
CA LEU A 160 4.04 16.97 2.78
C LEU A 160 5.21 16.22 2.11
N THR A 161 5.46 16.47 0.83
CA THR A 161 6.59 15.86 0.09
C THR A 161 7.93 16.21 0.77
N GLN A 162 8.15 17.49 1.07
CA GLN A 162 9.37 17.96 1.72
C GLN A 162 9.56 17.40 3.13
N ARG A 163 8.47 17.31 3.91
CA ARG A 163 8.50 16.75 5.26
C ARG A 163 8.87 15.27 5.23
N LEU A 164 8.29 14.48 4.33
CA LEU A 164 8.67 13.08 4.18
C LEU A 164 10.15 12.96 3.80
N ALA A 165 10.63 13.71 2.81
CA ALA A 165 12.03 13.69 2.40
C ALA A 165 12.99 14.07 3.54
N THR A 166 12.60 15.05 4.37
CA THR A 166 13.37 15.45 5.56
C THR A 166 13.46 14.33 6.59
N LEU A 167 12.34 13.65 6.88
CA LEU A 167 12.32 12.52 7.81
C LEU A 167 13.15 11.32 7.31
N LEU A 168 13.22 11.14 5.99
CA LEU A 168 13.99 10.09 5.33
C LEU A 168 15.44 10.50 4.99
N ASN A 169 15.83 11.73 5.32
CA ASN A 169 17.16 12.29 5.04
C ASN A 169 17.57 12.12 3.56
N CYS A 170 16.69 12.53 2.64
CA CYS A 170 16.89 12.43 1.19
C CYS A 170 16.35 13.69 0.46
N PRO A 171 16.70 13.92 -0.81
CA PRO A 171 16.13 15.01 -1.62
C PRO A 171 14.63 14.82 -1.90
N ALA A 172 13.95 15.95 -2.10
CA ALA A 172 12.55 16.03 -2.56
C ALA A 172 12.49 16.61 -3.97
N PHE A 173 11.69 16.01 -4.85
CA PHE A 173 11.40 16.49 -6.21
C PHE A 173 9.91 16.80 -6.33
N LEU A 174 9.61 18.09 -6.44
CA LEU A 174 8.25 18.61 -6.60
C LEU A 174 7.92 18.70 -8.07
N LEU A 175 6.69 18.40 -8.47
CA LEU A 175 6.26 18.47 -9.87
C LEU A 175 5.78 19.90 -10.18
N PRO A 176 6.54 20.73 -10.93
CA PRO A 176 6.29 22.16 -11.09
C PRO A 176 5.19 22.43 -12.13
N SER A 177 3.98 21.94 -11.85
CA SER A 177 2.80 22.10 -12.70
C SER A 177 1.54 22.20 -11.86
N GLN A 178 0.44 22.62 -12.48
CA GLN A 178 -0.89 22.42 -11.92
C GLN A 178 -1.25 20.93 -11.99
N SER A 179 -2.14 20.46 -11.12
CA SER A 179 -2.59 19.06 -11.23
C SER A 179 -3.52 18.87 -12.42
N ILE A 180 -4.38 19.85 -12.69
CA ILE A 180 -5.37 19.85 -13.75
C ILE A 180 -5.11 21.07 -14.63
N GLU A 181 -4.85 20.83 -15.91
CA GLU A 181 -4.62 21.88 -16.88
C GLU A 181 -5.94 22.39 -17.49
N GLN A 182 -5.88 23.49 -18.24
CA GLN A 182 -7.10 24.06 -18.85
C GLN A 182 -7.60 23.26 -20.06
N SER A 183 -6.70 22.50 -20.69
CA SER A 183 -6.99 21.66 -21.85
C SER A 183 -5.87 20.64 -22.06
N VAL A 184 -6.12 19.67 -22.93
CA VAL A 184 -5.13 18.65 -23.33
C VAL A 184 -3.93 19.31 -24.02
N GLU A 185 -4.16 20.34 -24.83
CA GLU A 185 -3.09 21.12 -25.46
C GLU A 185 -2.27 21.92 -24.43
N SER A 186 -2.90 22.43 -23.37
CA SER A 186 -2.19 23.09 -22.26
C SER A 186 -1.28 22.09 -21.55
N LYS A 187 -1.81 20.93 -21.19
CA LYS A 187 -1.01 19.83 -20.62
C LYS A 187 0.15 19.47 -21.52
N GLN A 188 -0.08 19.27 -22.82
CA GLN A 188 0.97 18.92 -23.78
C GLN A 188 2.10 19.96 -23.81
N ARG A 189 1.80 21.25 -23.66
CA ARG A 189 2.84 22.29 -23.55
C ARG A 189 3.59 22.21 -22.22
N ILE A 190 2.86 22.07 -21.11
CA ILE A 190 3.44 22.03 -19.76
C ILE A 190 4.38 20.84 -19.58
N VAL A 191 4.00 19.65 -20.04
CA VAL A 191 4.84 18.44 -19.91
C VAL A 191 6.12 18.47 -20.76
N GLN A 192 6.24 19.43 -21.69
CA GLN A 192 7.45 19.64 -22.49
C GLN A 192 8.39 20.70 -21.89
N MET A 193 7.98 21.40 -20.83
CA MET A 193 8.87 22.27 -20.07
C MET A 193 9.94 21.42 -19.37
N GLU A 194 11.19 21.87 -19.41
CA GLU A 194 12.34 21.07 -18.97
C GLU A 194 12.21 20.68 -17.49
N GLU A 195 11.76 21.61 -16.64
CA GLU A 195 11.59 21.38 -15.20
C GLU A 195 10.48 20.37 -14.88
N VAL A 196 9.42 20.33 -15.69
CA VAL A 196 8.33 19.35 -15.54
C VAL A 196 8.80 17.99 -16.03
N LYS A 197 9.44 17.97 -17.20
CA LYS A 197 9.95 16.76 -17.84
C LYS A 197 10.97 16.04 -16.96
N GLU A 198 11.87 16.75 -16.29
CA GLU A 198 12.84 16.18 -15.35
C GLU A 198 12.12 15.34 -14.28
N VAL A 199 11.05 15.87 -13.68
CA VAL A 199 10.32 15.18 -12.62
C VAL A 199 9.49 14.02 -13.16
N LEU A 200 8.87 14.19 -14.33
CA LEU A 200 8.12 13.10 -14.98
C LEU A 200 9.02 11.91 -15.33
N GLN A 201 10.27 12.15 -15.75
CA GLN A 201 11.24 11.07 -16.00
C GLN A 201 11.58 10.28 -14.74
N ARG A 202 11.54 10.91 -13.56
CA ARG A 202 11.76 10.20 -12.28
C ARG A 202 10.64 9.22 -11.97
N PHE A 203 9.47 9.30 -12.60
CA PHE A 203 8.45 8.27 -12.44
C PHE A 203 8.95 6.89 -12.89
N ASP A 204 9.96 6.84 -13.77
CA ASP A 204 10.55 5.59 -14.23
C ASP A 204 11.45 4.89 -13.22
N SER A 205 12.02 5.61 -12.26
CA SER A 205 12.87 5.05 -11.21
C SER A 205 12.11 4.64 -9.94
N ILE A 206 10.83 5.01 -9.80
CA ILE A 206 10.06 4.79 -8.57
C ILE A 206 9.98 3.29 -8.25
N THR A 207 10.45 2.94 -7.06
CA THR A 207 10.42 1.56 -6.52
C THR A 207 9.27 1.37 -5.53
N LEU A 208 8.84 2.45 -4.88
CA LEU A 208 7.75 2.48 -3.91
C LEU A 208 6.85 3.69 -4.17
N ALA A 209 5.58 3.46 -4.50
CA ALA A 209 4.57 4.52 -4.57
C ALA A 209 3.67 4.47 -3.33
N ILE A 210 3.46 5.60 -2.67
CA ILE A 210 2.54 5.75 -1.55
C ILE A 210 1.36 6.61 -2.04
N VAL A 211 0.19 6.00 -2.14
CA VAL A 211 -0.98 6.61 -2.76
C VAL A 211 -2.20 6.60 -1.85
N GLY A 212 -2.98 7.67 -1.91
CA GLY A 212 -4.35 7.68 -1.37
C GLY A 212 -5.32 7.22 -2.44
N ILE A 213 -6.51 6.80 -2.01
CA ILE A 213 -7.63 6.47 -2.91
C ILE A 213 -8.76 7.46 -2.61
N GLY A 214 -9.15 8.20 -3.65
CA GLY A 214 -10.24 9.16 -3.62
C GLY A 214 -11.54 8.54 -4.14
N ASP A 215 -12.66 9.06 -3.66
CA ASP A 215 -13.97 8.93 -4.30
C ASP A 215 -14.19 10.11 -5.26
N LEU A 216 -15.31 10.10 -6.00
CA LEU A 216 -15.63 11.19 -6.93
C LEU A 216 -15.82 12.53 -6.23
N GLU A 217 -16.24 12.50 -4.97
CA GLU A 217 -16.41 13.69 -4.18
C GLU A 217 -15.04 14.23 -3.75
N PRO A 218 -14.63 15.42 -4.21
CA PRO A 218 -13.29 15.90 -3.90
C PRO A 218 -13.12 16.13 -2.40
N SER A 219 -11.98 15.66 -1.86
CA SER A 219 -11.64 15.84 -0.46
C SER A 219 -11.60 17.33 -0.07
N GLN A 220 -11.76 17.65 1.22
CA GLN A 220 -11.68 19.02 1.71
C GLN A 220 -10.36 19.71 1.31
N LEU A 221 -9.23 18.98 1.27
CA LEU A 221 -7.95 19.54 0.86
C LEU A 221 -7.94 19.94 -0.62
N LEU A 222 -8.54 19.13 -1.50
CA LEU A 222 -8.66 19.43 -2.92
C LEU A 222 -9.66 20.57 -3.17
N ARG A 223 -10.79 20.58 -2.45
CA ARG A 223 -11.79 21.65 -2.54
C ARG A 223 -11.21 23.00 -2.15
N ASN A 224 -10.51 23.06 -1.01
CA ASN A 224 -9.93 24.30 -0.50
C ASN A 224 -8.82 24.84 -1.40
N SER A 225 -8.15 23.97 -2.17
CA SER A 225 -7.12 24.38 -3.11
C SER A 225 -7.62 24.68 -4.52
N GLY A 226 -8.88 24.32 -4.84
CA GLY A 226 -9.38 24.37 -6.21
C GLY A 226 -8.76 23.31 -7.13
N ASN A 227 -8.06 22.32 -6.56
CA ASN A 227 -7.31 21.31 -7.30
C ASN A 227 -8.15 20.07 -7.61
N TYR A 228 -9.31 20.28 -8.23
CA TYR A 228 -10.26 19.22 -8.60
C TYR A 228 -10.98 19.59 -9.89
N TYR A 229 -11.55 18.59 -10.56
CA TYR A 229 -12.28 18.81 -11.80
C TYR A 229 -13.49 19.72 -11.60
N THR A 230 -13.89 20.43 -12.65
CA THR A 230 -15.13 21.23 -12.64
C THR A 230 -16.34 20.33 -12.37
N GLU A 231 -17.44 20.91 -11.89
CA GLU A 231 -18.67 20.16 -11.63
C GLU A 231 -19.20 19.42 -12.87
N ASP A 232 -19.07 20.01 -14.06
CA ASP A 232 -19.49 19.38 -15.31
C ASP A 232 -18.63 18.16 -15.65
N MET A 233 -17.32 18.25 -15.40
CA MET A 233 -16.41 17.13 -15.60
C MET A 233 -16.62 16.03 -14.56
N LEU A 234 -16.89 16.38 -13.29
CA LEU A 234 -17.28 15.40 -12.27
C LEU A 234 -18.60 14.70 -12.62
N ARG A 235 -19.58 15.42 -13.17
CA ARG A 235 -20.82 14.83 -13.69
C ARG A 235 -20.55 13.87 -14.84
N LEU A 236 -19.71 14.26 -15.81
CA LEU A 236 -19.30 13.38 -16.91
C LEU A 236 -18.62 12.11 -16.39
N LEU A 237 -17.70 12.22 -15.42
CA LEU A 237 -17.03 11.08 -14.80
C LEU A 237 -18.04 10.14 -14.11
N ALA A 238 -19.00 10.69 -13.36
CA ALA A 238 -20.08 9.93 -12.74
C ALA A 238 -20.95 9.19 -13.78
N GLU A 239 -21.35 9.88 -14.85
CA GLU A 239 -22.14 9.31 -15.95
C GLU A 239 -21.39 8.18 -16.66
N ARG A 240 -20.07 8.29 -16.77
CA ARG A 240 -19.18 7.25 -17.32
C ARG A 240 -18.81 6.16 -16.33
N GLY A 241 -19.38 6.17 -15.11
CA GLY A 241 -19.24 5.09 -14.14
C GLY A 241 -17.96 5.13 -13.30
N ALA A 242 -17.32 6.29 -13.18
CA ALA A 242 -16.19 6.45 -12.27
C ALA A 242 -16.63 6.13 -10.83
N VAL A 243 -15.80 5.36 -10.12
CA VAL A 243 -16.04 5.00 -8.71
C VAL A 243 -14.99 5.57 -7.76
N GLY A 244 -13.84 6.00 -8.29
CA GLY A 244 -12.76 6.59 -7.53
C GLY A 244 -11.59 7.02 -8.39
N ASP A 245 -10.57 7.55 -7.74
CA ASP A 245 -9.32 7.99 -8.37
C ASP A 245 -8.08 7.63 -7.55
N ILE A 246 -6.95 7.56 -8.26
CA ILE A 246 -5.62 7.65 -7.66
C ILE A 246 -4.89 8.77 -8.41
N CYS A 247 -4.37 9.77 -7.69
CA CYS A 247 -3.69 10.93 -8.29
C CYS A 247 -4.53 11.62 -9.39
N LEU A 248 -5.84 11.78 -9.16
CA LEU A 248 -6.83 12.33 -10.10
C LEU A 248 -7.01 11.53 -11.40
N ARG A 249 -6.48 10.30 -11.46
CA ARG A 249 -6.73 9.35 -12.53
C ARG A 249 -7.93 8.49 -12.16
N TYR A 250 -9.09 8.82 -12.72
CA TYR A 250 -10.36 8.18 -12.40
C TYR A 250 -10.51 6.82 -13.10
N PHE A 251 -11.10 5.87 -12.38
CA PHE A 251 -11.37 4.52 -12.86
C PHE A 251 -12.78 4.05 -12.46
N ASP A 252 -13.29 3.07 -13.19
CA ASP A 252 -14.60 2.45 -12.97
C ASP A 252 -14.56 1.30 -11.94
N ALA A 253 -15.72 0.65 -11.71
CA ALA A 253 -15.86 -0.46 -10.76
C ALA A 253 -15.06 -1.73 -11.13
N GLN A 254 -14.54 -1.80 -12.35
CA GLN A 254 -13.68 -2.87 -12.86
C GLN A 254 -12.20 -2.46 -12.81
N GLY A 255 -11.91 -1.21 -12.41
CA GLY A 255 -10.56 -0.66 -12.38
C GLY A 255 -10.06 -0.31 -13.77
N LYS A 256 -10.93 -0.03 -14.73
CA LYS A 256 -10.54 0.52 -16.04
C LYS A 256 -10.51 2.05 -15.96
N PRO A 257 -9.52 2.74 -16.55
CA PRO A 257 -9.55 4.19 -16.70
C PRO A 257 -10.84 4.67 -17.37
N VAL A 258 -11.43 5.75 -16.86
CA VAL A 258 -12.70 6.31 -17.35
C VAL A 258 -12.50 7.30 -18.50
N LEU A 259 -11.38 8.02 -18.47
CA LEU A 259 -10.95 8.92 -19.54
C LEU A 259 -9.90 8.22 -20.39
N GLU A 260 -9.97 8.42 -21.69
CA GLU A 260 -8.92 8.02 -22.62
C GLU A 260 -7.73 9.01 -22.53
N GLU A 261 -6.55 8.61 -23.01
CA GLU A 261 -5.32 9.41 -22.85
C GLU A 261 -5.39 10.79 -23.53
N ASP A 262 -6.17 10.91 -24.59
CA ASP A 262 -6.41 12.14 -25.36
C ASP A 262 -7.51 13.03 -24.77
N GLU A 263 -8.30 12.55 -23.80
CA GLU A 263 -9.26 13.35 -23.03
C GLU A 263 -8.66 13.90 -21.72
N GLU A 264 -7.45 13.45 -21.40
CA GLU A 264 -6.89 13.52 -20.07
C GLU A 264 -5.88 14.66 -19.95
N PHE A 265 -6.23 15.66 -19.17
CA PHE A 265 -5.43 16.88 -18.96
C PHE A 265 -4.92 17.03 -17.53
N VAL A 266 -4.89 15.94 -16.75
CA VAL A 266 -4.15 15.86 -15.48
C VAL A 266 -2.65 15.65 -15.74
N VAL A 267 -1.82 16.36 -14.97
CA VAL A 267 -0.37 16.17 -14.88
C VAL A 267 -0.05 15.34 -13.62
N SER A 268 -0.03 14.02 -13.80
CA SER A 268 0.24 13.05 -12.73
C SER A 268 0.73 11.72 -13.28
N VAL A 269 1.18 10.84 -12.40
CA VAL A 269 1.48 9.44 -12.74
C VAL A 269 0.26 8.76 -13.38
N ALA A 270 0.46 8.16 -14.55
CA ALA A 270 -0.60 7.43 -15.24
C ALA A 270 -0.87 6.08 -14.56
N LEU A 271 -2.11 5.59 -14.59
CA LEU A 271 -2.50 4.30 -13.99
C LEU A 271 -1.67 3.11 -14.50
N PRO A 272 -1.37 2.98 -15.82
CA PRO A 272 -0.48 1.91 -16.29
C PRO A 272 0.94 2.00 -15.72
N LYS A 273 1.46 3.23 -15.52
CA LYS A 273 2.77 3.44 -14.92
C LYS A 273 2.74 3.07 -13.44
N LEU A 274 1.73 3.51 -12.70
CA LEU A 274 1.53 3.16 -11.30
C LEU A 274 1.51 1.63 -11.12
N ARG A 275 0.75 0.92 -11.97
CA ARG A 275 0.68 -0.55 -11.98
C ARG A 275 2.03 -1.25 -12.24
N SER A 276 2.96 -0.58 -12.92
CA SER A 276 4.29 -1.14 -13.22
C SER A 276 5.30 -1.00 -12.07
N ILE A 277 5.00 -0.17 -11.07
CA ILE A 277 5.88 0.07 -9.92
C ILE A 277 5.91 -1.19 -9.06
N HIS A 278 7.09 -1.56 -8.56
CA HIS A 278 7.29 -2.81 -7.84
C HIS A 278 6.50 -2.90 -6.53
N ARG A 279 6.29 -1.78 -5.85
CA ARG A 279 5.52 -1.69 -4.60
C ARG A 279 4.61 -0.47 -4.64
N VAL A 280 3.31 -0.68 -4.74
CA VAL A 280 2.31 0.38 -4.54
C VAL A 280 1.56 0.19 -3.22
N LEU A 281 1.79 1.09 -2.29
CA LEU A 281 1.15 1.17 -0.97
C LEU A 281 -0.07 2.10 -1.04
N GLY A 282 -1.27 1.52 -1.02
CA GLY A 282 -2.54 2.23 -0.94
C GLY A 282 -2.99 2.46 0.50
N LEU A 283 -3.26 3.71 0.86
CA LEU A 283 -3.77 4.11 2.16
C LEU A 283 -5.19 4.68 2.04
N ALA A 284 -6.20 3.91 2.43
CA ALA A 284 -7.59 4.33 2.34
C ALA A 284 -8.50 3.51 3.25
N GLY A 285 -9.53 4.16 3.79
CA GLY A 285 -10.55 3.55 4.64
C GLY A 285 -11.80 4.42 4.68
N GLY A 286 -12.82 3.94 5.38
CA GLY A 286 -14.18 4.49 5.39
C GLY A 286 -15.13 3.80 4.40
N LEU A 287 -16.34 3.50 4.87
CA LEU A 287 -17.38 2.82 4.08
C LEU A 287 -17.77 3.57 2.79
N ASN A 288 -17.66 4.90 2.77
CA ASN A 288 -17.89 5.72 1.58
C ASN A 288 -16.89 5.41 0.44
N LYS A 289 -15.70 4.90 0.76
CA LYS A 289 -14.64 4.62 -0.21
C LYS A 289 -14.59 3.17 -0.70
N VAL A 290 -15.47 2.30 -0.23
CA VAL A 290 -15.43 0.86 -0.54
C VAL A 290 -15.44 0.60 -2.04
N GLN A 291 -16.24 1.34 -2.82
CA GLN A 291 -16.28 1.16 -4.28
C GLN A 291 -14.99 1.62 -4.95
N ALA A 292 -14.43 2.75 -4.53
CA ALA A 292 -13.15 3.25 -5.02
C ALA A 292 -12.01 2.27 -4.71
N ILE A 293 -11.92 1.78 -3.48
CA ILE A 293 -10.88 0.84 -3.04
C ILE A 293 -11.03 -0.49 -3.80
N ARG A 294 -12.26 -0.99 -3.97
CA ARG A 294 -12.54 -2.20 -4.76
C ARG A 294 -12.13 -2.02 -6.23
N GLY A 295 -12.43 -0.88 -6.84
CA GLY A 295 -12.02 -0.55 -8.21
C GLY A 295 -10.49 -0.53 -8.33
N ALA A 296 -9.79 0.10 -7.39
CA ALA A 296 -8.33 0.16 -7.38
C ALA A 296 -7.67 -1.22 -7.26
N LEU A 297 -8.20 -2.07 -6.38
CA LEU A 297 -7.76 -3.46 -6.21
C LEU A 297 -7.99 -4.27 -7.49
N LYS A 298 -9.17 -4.19 -8.11
CA LYS A 298 -9.47 -4.89 -9.37
C LYS A 298 -8.65 -4.40 -10.55
N GLY A 299 -8.31 -3.11 -10.59
CA GLY A 299 -7.41 -2.52 -11.58
C GLY A 299 -5.95 -3.01 -11.44
N GLY A 300 -5.62 -3.68 -10.33
CA GLY A 300 -4.26 -4.13 -10.02
C GLY A 300 -3.32 -2.96 -9.76
N TYR A 301 -3.84 -1.86 -9.20
CA TYR A 301 -3.05 -0.64 -8.96
C TYR A 301 -2.31 -0.66 -7.62
N LEU A 302 -2.58 -1.64 -6.75
CA LEU A 302 -2.04 -1.72 -5.39
C LEU A 302 -1.34 -3.06 -5.18
N ASP A 303 -0.17 -3.03 -4.56
CA ASP A 303 0.51 -4.22 -4.02
C ASP A 303 0.22 -4.40 -2.53
N ILE A 304 0.05 -3.30 -1.80
CA ILE A 304 -0.27 -3.29 -0.37
C ILE A 304 -1.45 -2.36 -0.15
N LEU A 305 -2.42 -2.80 0.65
CA LEU A 305 -3.52 -1.96 1.15
C LEU A 305 -3.47 -1.88 2.67
N ILE A 306 -3.50 -0.66 3.21
CA ILE A 306 -3.76 -0.43 4.64
C ILE A 306 -5.11 0.26 4.78
N THR A 307 -6.03 -0.39 5.50
CA THR A 307 -7.44 0.02 5.62
C THR A 307 -7.99 -0.29 7.02
N ASP A 308 -9.16 0.25 7.35
CA ASP A 308 -9.85 -0.02 8.61
C ASP A 308 -10.74 -1.26 8.54
N LEU A 309 -11.09 -1.81 9.71
CA LEU A 309 -11.88 -3.03 9.84
C LEU A 309 -13.22 -3.00 9.09
N ASP A 310 -13.99 -1.92 9.21
CA ASP A 310 -15.33 -1.84 8.60
C ASP A 310 -15.23 -1.86 7.08
N THR A 311 -14.26 -1.14 6.52
CA THR A 311 -13.96 -1.15 5.09
C THR A 311 -13.47 -2.51 4.63
N ALA A 312 -12.57 -3.14 5.38
CA ALA A 312 -12.06 -4.47 5.07
C ALA A 312 -13.19 -5.52 5.02
N GLN A 313 -14.11 -5.47 5.98
CA GLN A 313 -15.28 -6.34 6.00
C GLN A 313 -16.20 -6.10 4.79
N ALA A 314 -16.46 -4.84 4.43
CA ALA A 314 -17.27 -4.49 3.28
C ALA A 314 -16.61 -4.89 1.94
N LEU A 315 -15.27 -4.89 1.86
CA LEU A 315 -14.51 -5.37 0.70
C LEU A 315 -14.55 -6.89 0.56
N ASN A 316 -14.77 -7.62 1.65
CA ASN A 316 -14.78 -9.08 1.66
C ASN A 316 -16.16 -9.68 1.30
N GLN A 317 -17.22 -8.86 1.34
CA GLN A 317 -18.55 -9.19 0.82
C GLN A 317 -18.52 -9.27 -0.71
#